data_AF-A0A8T2I6Y6-F1
#
_entry.id   AF-A0A8T2I6Y6-F1
#
_cell.length_a   1.000
_cell.length_b   1.000
_cell.length_c   1.000
_cell.angle_alpha   90.00
_cell.angle_beta   90.00
_cell.angle_gamma   90.00
#
_symmetry.space_group_name_H-M   'P 1'
#
loop_
_entity.id
_entity.type
_entity.pdbx_description
1 polymer ?
#
loop_
_entity_poly.entity_id
_entity_poly.type
_entity_poly.pdbx_seq_one_letter_code
_entity_poly.pdbx_strand_id
1 'polypeptide(L)'
;MEQMNKALISLNEMYNKAAAKGRPSPNEAEFRTYHLLSLMAQHGKFKGDQQAFLSTLQALRPEVRGSAMVQWALKLRANFVAGNFVGFFLLVQEAAYLPACAAHTYFPAVRARFLRTLAETLAPTASRPAIVENIMAT
;
A
#
# COMPACT_ATOMS: atom_id res chain seq x y z
N MET A 1 0.22 -7.16 12.79
CA MET A 1 -0.46 -5.95 12.31
C MET A 1 -1.09 -5.12 13.43
N GLU A 2 -1.87 -5.69 14.36
CA GLU A 2 -2.61 -4.87 15.35
C GLU A 2 -1.71 -3.98 16.25
N GLN A 3 -0.64 -4.52 16.83
CA GLN A 3 0.26 -3.74 17.69
C GLN A 3 1.01 -2.64 16.92
N MET A 4 1.38 -2.93 15.68
CA MET A 4 2.00 -1.95 14.78
C MET A 4 1.04 -0.79 14.48
N ASN A 5 -0.24 -1.08 14.21
CA ASN A 5 -1.24 -0.04 13.96
C ASN A 5 -1.46 0.85 15.20
N LYS A 6 -1.51 0.26 16.41
CA LYS A 6 -1.59 1.04 17.66
C LYS A 6 -0.38 1.96 17.84
N ALA A 7 0.82 1.44 17.61
CA ALA A 7 2.05 2.23 17.69
C ALA A 7 2.05 3.39 16.66
N LEU A 8 1.62 3.13 15.42
CA LEU A 8 1.52 4.15 14.37
C LEU A 8 0.49 5.25 14.71
N ILE A 9 -0.65 4.89 15.31
CA ILE A 9 -1.65 5.87 15.77
C ILE A 9 -1.05 6.78 16.84
N SER A 10 -0.43 6.22 17.88
CA SER A 10 0.21 7.01 18.93
C SER A 10 1.34 7.90 18.39
N LEU A 11 2.16 7.37 17.49
CA LEU A 11 3.25 8.11 16.86
C LEU A 11 2.72 9.27 16.00
N ASN A 12 1.62 9.05 15.28
CA ASN A 12 0.95 10.09 14.49
C ASN A 12 0.44 11.26 15.34
N GLU A 13 -0.10 10.98 16.52
CA GLU A 13 -0.49 12.02 17.47
C GLU A 13 0.72 12.81 17.98
N MET A 14 1.84 12.13 18.25
CA MET A 14 3.09 12.78 18.64
C MET A 14 3.61 13.71 17.54
N TYR A 15 3.58 13.29 16.28
CA TYR A 15 3.96 14.13 15.16
C TYR A 15 3.06 15.36 15.02
N ASN A 16 1.74 15.20 15.18
CA ASN A 16 0.80 16.33 15.16
C ASN A 16 1.13 17.35 16.26
N LYS A 17 1.39 16.87 17.49
CA LYS A 17 1.76 17.73 18.62
C LYS A 17 3.11 18.42 18.41
N ALA A 18 4.10 17.73 17.85
CA ALA A 18 5.41 18.28 17.56
C ALA A 18 5.35 19.35 16.45
N ALA A 19 4.59 19.06 15.38
CA ALA A 19 4.30 19.99 14.30
C ALA A 19 3.62 21.27 14.79
N ALA A 20 2.60 21.16 15.64
CA ALA A 20 1.91 22.29 16.24
C ALA A 20 2.84 23.17 17.11
N LYS A 21 3.92 22.59 17.65
CA LYS A 21 4.97 23.30 18.39
C LYS A 21 6.10 23.82 17.50
N GLY A 22 5.96 23.76 16.18
CA GLY A 22 6.99 24.20 15.23
C GLY A 22 8.21 23.28 15.15
N ARG A 23 8.09 22.02 15.59
CA ARG A 23 9.19 21.03 15.60
C ARG A 23 8.83 19.83 14.71
N PRO A 24 8.79 19.99 13.37
CA PRO A 24 8.55 18.87 12.47
C PRO A 24 9.67 17.83 12.57
N SER A 25 9.32 16.56 12.37
CA SER A 25 10.30 15.46 12.39
C SER A 25 10.66 15.05 10.95
N PRO A 26 11.94 14.79 10.64
CA PRO A 26 12.35 14.37 9.30
C PRO A 26 11.76 13.00 8.90
N ASN A 27 11.49 12.13 9.88
CA ASN A 27 11.01 10.77 9.62
C ASN A 27 9.48 10.69 9.53
N GLU A 28 8.75 11.79 9.75
CA GLU A 28 7.29 11.77 9.78
C GLU A 28 6.69 11.16 8.51
N ALA A 29 7.19 11.55 7.34
CA ALA A 29 6.70 11.08 6.04
C ALA A 29 6.71 9.55 5.89
N GLU A 30 7.77 8.89 6.36
CA GLU A 30 7.91 7.44 6.33
C GLU A 30 6.83 6.76 7.18
N PHE A 31 6.66 7.19 8.43
CA PHE A 31 5.70 6.58 9.34
C PHE A 31 4.24 6.90 8.96
N ARG A 32 3.97 8.09 8.40
CA ARG A 32 2.65 8.39 7.79
C ARG A 32 2.36 7.43 6.64
N THR A 33 3.37 7.11 5.83
CA THR A 33 3.25 6.16 4.73
C THR A 33 2.88 4.77 5.24
N TYR A 34 3.54 4.26 6.28
CA TYR A 34 3.16 2.96 6.88
C TYR A 34 1.75 2.95 7.44
N HIS A 35 1.29 4.05 8.04
CA HIS A 35 -0.09 4.16 8.49
C HIS A 35 -1.07 4.14 7.31
N LEU A 36 -0.80 4.88 6.23
CA LEU A 36 -1.61 4.84 5.01
C LEU A 36 -1.67 3.43 4.40
N LEU A 37 -0.53 2.73 4.32
CA LEU A 37 -0.50 1.32 3.92
C LEU A 37 -1.42 0.48 4.82
N SER A 38 -1.31 0.61 6.14
CA SER A 38 -2.13 -0.18 7.07
C SER A 38 -3.65 -0.03 6.87
N LEU A 39 -4.11 1.14 6.39
CA LEU A 39 -5.53 1.42 6.09
C LEU A 39 -6.00 0.82 4.76
N MET A 40 -5.08 0.50 3.86
CA MET A 40 -5.39 -0.23 2.62
C MET A 40 -5.52 -1.74 2.83
N ALA A 41 -5.08 -2.27 3.97
CA ALA A 41 -5.07 -3.70 4.22
C ALA A 41 -6.48 -4.28 4.23
N GLN A 42 -6.64 -5.45 3.60
CA GLN A 42 -7.92 -6.16 3.51
C GLN A 42 -8.21 -7.05 4.74
N HIS A 43 -7.31 -7.08 5.72
CA HIS A 43 -7.40 -7.88 6.93
C HIS A 43 -7.27 -7.01 8.20
N GLY A 44 -7.95 -7.39 9.29
CA GLY A 44 -7.95 -6.65 10.56
C GLY A 44 -9.14 -5.71 10.73
N LYS A 45 -9.09 -4.81 11.72
CA LYS A 45 -10.19 -3.87 12.05
C LYS A 45 -10.43 -2.77 11.01
N PHE A 46 -9.47 -2.51 10.13
CA PHE A 46 -9.48 -1.42 9.14
C PHE A 46 -9.64 -1.93 7.70
N LYS A 47 -10.47 -2.96 7.47
CA LYS A 47 -10.64 -3.59 6.15
C LYS A 47 -10.96 -2.56 5.07
N GLY A 48 -9.96 -2.21 4.25
CA GLY A 48 -10.14 -1.36 3.07
C GLY A 48 -10.99 -0.12 3.31
N ASP A 49 -10.86 0.53 4.47
CA ASP A 49 -11.64 1.70 4.82
C ASP A 49 -11.15 2.90 3.99
N GLN A 50 -11.74 3.03 2.81
CA GLN A 50 -11.45 4.10 1.88
C GLN A 50 -11.68 5.47 2.51
N GLN A 51 -12.68 5.59 3.39
CA GLN A 51 -12.96 6.84 4.08
C GLN A 51 -11.84 7.16 5.08
N ALA A 52 -11.41 6.20 5.91
CA ALA A 52 -10.30 6.39 6.82
C ALA A 52 -8.99 6.72 6.09
N PHE A 53 -8.73 6.08 4.94
CA PHE A 53 -7.56 6.40 4.11
C PHE A 53 -7.59 7.86 3.63
N LEU A 54 -8.72 8.29 3.05
CA LEU A 54 -8.88 9.64 2.51
C LEU A 54 -8.83 10.70 3.63
N SER A 55 -9.53 10.47 4.74
CA SER A 55 -9.48 11.34 5.92
C SER A 55 -8.06 11.48 6.47
N THR A 56 -7.32 10.36 6.57
CA THR A 56 -5.92 10.37 7.03
C THR A 56 -5.03 11.16 6.08
N LEU A 57 -5.19 10.98 4.77
CA LEU A 57 -4.43 11.70 3.74
C LEU A 57 -4.72 13.20 3.74
N GLN A 58 -5.99 13.58 3.90
CA GLN A 58 -6.43 14.97 3.97
C GLN A 58 -5.95 15.68 5.24
N ALA A 59 -5.84 14.95 6.36
CA ALA A 59 -5.30 15.47 7.60
C ALA A 59 -3.78 15.70 7.57
N LEU A 60 -3.05 15.12 6.60
CA LEU A 60 -1.61 15.37 6.46
C LEU A 60 -1.33 16.80 6.02
N ARG A 61 -0.27 17.38 6.59
CA ARG A 61 0.27 18.68 6.17
C ARG A 61 0.78 18.61 4.73
N PRO A 62 0.71 19.70 3.95
CA PRO A 62 1.09 19.71 2.54
C PRO A 62 2.52 19.19 2.28
N GLU A 63 3.46 19.52 3.15
CA GLU A 63 4.88 19.15 3.03
C GLU A 63 5.05 17.63 3.17
N VAL A 64 4.31 17.02 4.09
CA VAL A 64 4.32 15.57 4.32
C VAL A 64 3.58 14.85 3.20
N ARG A 65 2.44 15.39 2.75
CA ARG A 65 1.66 14.84 1.64
C ARG A 65 2.45 14.83 0.33
N GLY A 66 3.26 15.86 0.08
CA GLY A 66 4.12 15.97 -1.09
C GLY A 66 5.38 15.11 -1.04
N SER A 67 5.67 14.45 0.08
CA SER A 67 6.88 13.63 0.22
C SER A 67 6.89 12.43 -0.72
N ALA A 68 8.09 12.03 -1.17
CA ALA A 68 8.27 10.91 -2.09
C ALA A 68 7.65 9.60 -1.56
N MET A 69 7.78 9.35 -0.25
CA MET A 69 7.20 8.16 0.40
C MET A 69 5.68 8.15 0.37
N VAL A 70 5.03 9.28 0.69
CA VAL A 70 3.56 9.36 0.64
C VAL A 70 3.06 9.26 -0.81
N GLN A 71 3.73 9.94 -1.75
CA GLN A 71 3.41 9.85 -3.18
C GLN A 71 3.57 8.43 -3.73
N TRP A 72 4.61 7.71 -3.32
CA TRP A 72 4.79 6.29 -3.64
C TRP A 72 3.61 5.46 -3.14
N ALA A 73 3.15 5.65 -1.89
CA ALA A 73 1.99 4.95 -1.34
C ALA A 73 0.70 5.24 -2.14
N LEU A 74 0.51 6.49 -2.58
CA LEU A 74 -0.63 6.88 -3.42
C LEU A 74 -0.59 6.20 -4.79
N LYS A 75 0.58 6.14 -5.43
CA LYS A 75 0.79 5.42 -6.70
C LYS A 75 0.53 3.92 -6.52
N LEU A 76 1.00 3.34 -5.42
CA LEU A 76 0.76 1.92 -5.11
C LEU A 76 -0.73 1.65 -4.97
N ARG A 77 -1.45 2.50 -4.21
CA ARG A 77 -2.91 2.43 -4.09
C ARG A 77 -3.61 2.54 -5.43
N ALA A 78 -3.21 3.50 -6.27
CA ALA A 78 -3.81 3.73 -7.58
C ALA A 78 -3.68 2.49 -8.47
N ASN A 79 -2.50 1.89 -8.55
CA ASN A 79 -2.27 0.64 -9.29
C ASN A 79 -3.09 -0.52 -8.71
N PHE A 80 -3.15 -0.63 -7.38
CA PHE A 80 -3.95 -1.66 -6.70
C PHE A 80 -5.44 -1.54 -7.02
N VAL A 81 -6.02 -0.34 -6.92
CA VAL A 81 -7.45 -0.10 -7.20
C VAL A 81 -7.76 -0.32 -8.68
N ALA A 82 -6.95 0.26 -9.58
CA ALA A 82 -7.11 0.12 -11.03
C ALA A 82 -6.96 -1.33 -11.52
N GLY A 83 -6.37 -2.23 -10.74
CA GLY A 83 -6.05 -3.58 -11.18
C GLY A 83 -4.85 -3.61 -12.13
N ASN A 84 -3.99 -2.58 -12.09
CA ASN A 84 -2.71 -2.60 -12.80
C ASN A 84 -1.70 -3.46 -12.03
N PHE A 85 -1.77 -4.77 -12.22
CA PHE A 85 -0.95 -5.73 -11.49
C PHE A 85 0.55 -5.54 -11.78
N VAL A 86 0.92 -5.31 -13.05
CA VAL A 86 2.32 -5.09 -13.46
C VAL A 86 2.86 -3.82 -12.82
N GLY A 87 2.12 -2.71 -12.90
CA GLY A 87 2.51 -1.45 -12.27
C GLY A 87 2.63 -1.56 -10.75
N PHE A 88 1.78 -2.38 -10.11
CA PHE A 88 1.90 -2.65 -8.68
C PHE A 88 3.22 -3.35 -8.34
N PHE A 89 3.56 -4.46 -9.01
CA PHE A 89 4.77 -5.23 -8.69
C PHE A 89 6.06 -4.46 -9.04
N LEU A 90 6.09 -3.74 -10.17
CA LEU A 90 7.23 -2.88 -10.52
C LEU A 90 7.49 -1.81 -9.46
N LEU A 91 6.42 -1.16 -8.98
CA LEU A 91 6.54 -0.12 -7.96
C LEU A 91 7.00 -0.67 -6.60
N VAL A 92 6.68 -1.93 -6.28
CA VAL A 92 7.17 -2.59 -5.06
C VAL A 92 8.64 -2.99 -5.21
N GLN A 93 9.06 -3.44 -6.40
CA GLN A 93 10.46 -3.81 -6.68
C GLN A 93 11.41 -2.61 -6.56
N GLU A 94 10.96 -1.40 -6.92
CA GLU A 94 11.74 -0.17 -6.80
C GLU A 94 11.68 0.47 -5.41
N ALA A 95 10.85 -0.05 -4.50
CA ALA A 95 10.64 0.54 -3.18
C ALA A 95 11.81 0.25 -2.22
N ALA A 96 11.95 1.11 -1.20
CA ALA A 96 12.81 0.80 -0.06
C ALA A 96 12.33 -0.49 0.65
N TYR A 97 13.26 -1.15 1.34
CA TYR A 97 13.02 -2.48 1.93
C TYR A 97 11.78 -2.55 2.83
N LEU A 98 11.63 -1.64 3.80
CA LEU A 98 10.51 -1.67 4.74
C LEU A 98 9.14 -1.39 4.08
N PRO A 99 8.98 -0.36 3.21
CA PRO A 99 7.76 -0.19 2.42
C PRO A 99 7.43 -1.41 1.55
N ALA A 100 8.43 -2.05 0.94
CA ALA A 100 8.24 -3.27 0.17
C ALA A 100 7.71 -4.41 1.07
N CYS A 101 8.31 -4.63 2.24
CA CYS A 101 7.83 -5.62 3.22
C CYS A 101 6.37 -5.36 3.63
N ALA A 102 5.98 -4.09 3.84
CA ALA A 102 4.59 -3.74 4.13
C ALA A 102 3.66 -4.05 2.93
N ALA A 103 4.12 -3.79 1.70
CA ALA A 103 3.37 -4.09 0.48
C ALA A 103 3.17 -5.59 0.23
N HIS A 104 4.05 -6.46 0.74
CA HIS A 104 3.89 -7.91 0.62
C HIS A 104 2.58 -8.43 1.24
N THR A 105 2.02 -7.70 2.20
CA THR A 105 0.72 -8.05 2.81
C THR A 105 -0.45 -8.02 1.81
N TYR A 106 -0.32 -7.32 0.68
CA TYR A 106 -1.33 -7.28 -0.38
C TYR A 106 -1.12 -8.33 -1.47
N PHE A 107 0.03 -8.99 -1.53
CA PHE A 107 0.37 -9.92 -2.61
C PHE A 107 -0.66 -11.03 -2.79
N PRO A 108 -1.18 -11.68 -1.73
CA PRO A 108 -2.21 -12.71 -1.90
C PRO A 108 -3.46 -12.17 -2.60
N ALA A 109 -3.92 -10.97 -2.22
CA ALA A 109 -5.10 -10.34 -2.82
C ALA A 109 -4.86 -9.94 -4.29
N VAL A 110 -3.70 -9.33 -4.58
CA VAL A 110 -3.31 -8.93 -5.94
C VAL A 110 -3.18 -10.14 -6.85
N ARG A 111 -2.45 -11.19 -6.42
CA ARG A 111 -2.28 -12.43 -7.18
C ARG A 111 -3.61 -13.14 -7.42
N ALA A 112 -4.47 -13.24 -6.41
CA ALA A 112 -5.78 -13.85 -6.58
C ALA A 112 -6.66 -13.07 -7.57
N ARG A 113 -6.64 -11.72 -7.52
CA ARG A 113 -7.37 -10.89 -8.49
C ARG A 113 -6.80 -11.04 -9.89
N PHE A 114 -5.48 -11.06 -10.05
CA PHE A 114 -4.82 -11.31 -11.34
C PHE A 114 -5.22 -12.66 -11.95
N LEU A 115 -5.15 -13.75 -11.18
CA LEU A 115 -5.51 -15.08 -11.67
C LEU A 115 -6.99 -15.18 -12.09
N ARG A 116 -7.90 -14.53 -11.35
CA ARG A 116 -9.32 -14.46 -11.73
C ARG A 116 -9.51 -13.70 -13.04
N THR A 117 -8.92 -12.50 -13.16
CA THR A 117 -8.99 -11.71 -14.39
C THR A 117 -8.38 -12.45 -15.58
N LEU A 118 -7.30 -13.20 -15.37
CA LEU A 118 -6.71 -14.03 -16.41
C LEU A 118 -7.65 -15.17 -16.81
N ALA A 119 -8.23 -15.90 -15.85
CA ALA A 119 -9.16 -16.99 -16.15
C ALA A 119 -10.42 -16.52 -16.90
N GLU A 120 -10.95 -15.35 -16.53
CA GLU A 120 -12.12 -14.73 -17.19
C GLU A 120 -11.80 -14.30 -18.63
N THR A 121 -10.60 -13.78 -18.88
CA THR A 121 -10.17 -13.32 -20.21
C THR A 121 -9.66 -14.44 -21.12
N LEU A 122 -9.25 -15.58 -20.55
CA LEU A 122 -8.68 -16.72 -21.27
C LEU A 122 -9.69 -17.85 -21.58
N ALA A 123 -10.98 -17.69 -21.24
CA ALA A 123 -12.00 -18.70 -21.51
C ALA A 123 -12.09 -19.08 -23.02
N PRO A 124 -12.44 -20.34 -23.35
CA PRO A 124 -11.53 -21.29 -23.98
C PRO A 124 -11.52 -21.14 -25.50
N THR A 125 -10.48 -20.54 -26.05
CA THR A 125 -10.04 -20.85 -27.42
C THR A 125 -8.64 -21.44 -27.34
N ALA A 126 -8.57 -22.76 -27.47
CA ALA A 126 -7.39 -23.56 -27.81
C ALA A 126 -6.14 -23.46 -26.90
N SER A 127 -5.99 -24.51 -26.08
CA SER A 127 -4.73 -25.22 -25.81
C SER A 127 -3.42 -24.41 -25.73
N ARG A 128 -3.00 -24.07 -24.52
CA ARG A 128 -1.59 -24.24 -24.10
C ARG A 128 -1.53 -24.26 -22.56
N PRO A 129 -0.86 -25.23 -21.92
CA PRO A 129 -0.59 -25.12 -20.49
C PRO A 129 0.27 -23.87 -20.28
N ALA A 130 -0.28 -22.88 -19.56
CA ALA A 130 0.45 -21.69 -19.18
C ALA A 130 1.70 -22.12 -18.40
N ILE A 131 2.87 -21.66 -18.84
CA ILE A 131 4.15 -21.95 -18.20
C ILE A 131 4.10 -21.41 -16.77
N VAL A 132 3.92 -22.33 -15.82
CA VAL A 132 3.77 -22.03 -14.38
C VAL A 132 5.10 -21.56 -13.76
N GLU A 133 6.21 -21.67 -14.49
CA GLU A 133 7.55 -21.38 -13.99
C GLU A 133 7.80 -19.89 -13.69
N ASN A 134 7.09 -18.95 -14.32
CA ASN A 134 7.29 -17.52 -14.07
C ASN A 134 6.38 -16.90 -12.99
N ILE A 135 5.43 -17.66 -12.42
CA ILE A 135 4.44 -17.10 -11.47
C ILE A 135 4.89 -17.29 -10.00
N MET A 136 5.83 -18.19 -9.72
CA MET A 136 6.30 -18.48 -8.34
C MET A 136 7.66 -17.88 -7.95
N ALA A 137 8.34 -17.16 -8.84
CA ALA A 137 9.74 -16.76 -8.64
C ALA A 137 9.98 -15.31 -8.13
N THR A 138 8.94 -14.55 -7.77
CA THR A 138 9.05 -13.18 -7.22
C THR A 138 7.87 -12.90 -6.30
#